data_AF-A0A8S1X224-F1
#
_entry.id   AF-A0A8S1X224-F1
#
_cell.length_a   1.000
_cell.length_b   1.000
_cell.length_c   1.000
_cell.angle_alpha   90.00
_cell.angle_beta   90.00
_cell.angle_gamma   90.00
#
_symmetry.space_group_name_H-M   'P 1'
#
loop_
_entity.id
_entity.type
_entity.pdbx_description
1 polymer ?
#
loop_
_entity_poly.entity_id
_entity_poly.type
_entity_poly.pdbx_seq_one_letter_code
_entity_poly.pdbx_strand_id
1 'polypeptide(L)'
;MMNESFYRICFQTLKTLGDLKLITNQEKLYLKEIVVQNQFQIPENLDTNQLSMFFLFLIKQYRRELEFKNSELLIIDEETDEEQA
;
A
#
# COMPACT_ATOMS: atom_id res chain seq x y z
N MET A 1 20.71 11.87 -11.10
CA MET A 1 20.63 10.42 -11.40
C MET A 1 19.88 9.76 -10.28
N MET A 2 18.82 9.01 -10.59
CA MET A 2 18.18 8.18 -9.58
C MET A 2 19.18 7.10 -9.15
N ASN A 3 19.49 7.06 -7.85
CA ASN A 3 20.50 6.16 -7.31
C ASN A 3 19.99 4.71 -7.46
N GLU A 4 20.65 3.86 -8.25
CA GLU A 4 20.33 2.41 -8.31
C GLU A 4 20.27 1.78 -6.91
N SER A 5 21.05 2.33 -5.98
CA SER A 5 21.04 2.02 -4.56
C SER A 5 19.66 2.20 -3.90
N PHE A 6 18.92 3.26 -4.24
CA PHE A 6 17.58 3.55 -3.70
C PHE A 6 16.59 2.45 -4.03
N TYR A 7 16.48 2.09 -5.32
CA TYR A 7 15.52 1.09 -5.77
C TYR A 7 15.86 -0.27 -5.19
N ARG A 8 17.14 -0.61 -5.13
CA ARG A 8 17.62 -1.83 -4.51
C ARG A 8 17.19 -1.92 -3.05
N ILE A 9 17.40 -0.87 -2.26
CA ILE A 9 17.01 -0.82 -0.83
C ILE A 9 15.49 -0.97 -0.72
N CYS A 10 14.71 -0.23 -1.50
CA CYS A 10 13.26 -0.32 -1.49
C CYS A 10 12.75 -1.73 -1.78
N PHE A 11 13.21 -2.33 -2.88
CA PHE A 11 12.74 -3.66 -3.26
C PHE A 11 13.25 -4.76 -2.34
N GLN A 12 14.43 -4.60 -1.72
CA GLN A 12 14.89 -5.50 -0.67
C GLN A 12 14.00 -5.42 0.57
N THR A 13 13.67 -4.21 1.04
CA THR A 13 12.76 -4.03 2.17
C THR A 13 11.38 -4.62 1.87
N LEU A 14 10.81 -4.37 0.69
CA LEU A 14 9.53 -4.98 0.27
C LEU A 14 9.60 -6.50 0.17
N LYS A 15 10.75 -7.06 -0.20
CA LYS A 15 10.96 -8.50 -0.17
C LYS A 15 10.90 -9.01 1.27
N THR A 16 11.67 -8.42 2.18
CA THR A 16 11.69 -8.79 3.60
C THR A 16 10.30 -8.72 4.23
N LEU A 17 9.54 -7.64 4.00
CA LEU A 17 8.18 -7.51 4.53
C LEU A 17 7.25 -8.62 4.02
N GLY A 18 7.38 -9.01 2.75
CA GLY A 18 6.62 -10.12 2.16
C GLY A 18 7.05 -11.48 2.69
N ASP A 19 8.36 -11.73 2.82
CA ASP A 19 8.91 -12.98 3.35
C ASP A 19 8.49 -13.21 4.81
N LEU A 20 8.40 -12.13 5.60
CA LEU A 20 7.87 -12.12 6.98
C LEU A 20 6.33 -12.16 7.06
N LYS A 21 5.63 -12.19 5.92
CA LYS A 21 4.16 -12.17 5.82
C LYS A 21 3.50 -10.97 6.50
N LEU A 22 4.18 -9.83 6.57
CA LEU A 22 3.63 -8.59 7.11
C LEU A 22 2.72 -7.87 6.11
N ILE A 23 2.96 -8.13 4.82
CA ILE A 23 2.19 -7.59 3.70
C ILE A 23 1.77 -8.71 2.74
N THR A 24 0.64 -8.52 2.06
CA THR A 24 0.16 -9.42 1.01
C THR A 24 0.89 -9.18 -0.32
N ASN A 25 0.71 -10.08 -1.29
CA ASN A 25 1.25 -9.88 -2.63
C ASN A 25 0.65 -8.65 -3.34
N GLN A 26 -0.64 -8.37 -3.10
CA GLN A 26 -1.32 -7.20 -3.66
C GLN A 26 -0.77 -5.91 -3.06
N GLU A 27 -0.58 -5.86 -1.73
CA GLU A 27 0.03 -4.74 -1.02
C GLU A 27 1.48 -4.50 -1.45
N LYS A 28 2.23 -5.58 -1.68
CA LYS A 28 3.58 -5.51 -2.22
C LYS A 28 3.60 -4.91 -3.63
N LEU A 29 2.61 -5.24 -4.48
CA LEU A 29 2.50 -4.66 -5.81
C LEU A 29 2.19 -3.16 -5.73
N TYR A 30 1.20 -2.78 -4.90
CA TYR A 30 0.87 -1.39 -4.62
C TYR A 30 2.09 -0.56 -4.18
N LEU A 31 2.87 -1.05 -3.21
CA LEU A 31 4.07 -0.33 -2.76
C LEU A 31 5.15 -0.22 -3.86
N LYS A 32 5.28 -1.24 -4.72
CA LYS A 32 6.21 -1.16 -5.87
C LYS A 32 5.81 -0.05 -6.83
N GLU A 33 4.52 0.12 -7.09
CA GLU A 33 4.03 1.21 -7.95
C GLU A 33 4.39 2.58 -7.36
N ILE A 34 4.17 2.77 -6.06
CA ILE A 34 4.55 4.00 -5.36
C ILE A 34 6.07 4.26 -5.48
N VAL A 35 6.90 3.23 -5.27
CA VAL A 35 8.37 3.32 -5.38
C VAL A 35 8.78 3.74 -6.81
N VAL A 36 8.21 3.09 -7.82
CA VAL A 36 8.56 3.35 -9.24
C VAL A 36 8.10 4.73 -9.69
N GLN A 37 6.90 5.14 -9.27
CA GLN A 37 6.33 6.44 -9.61
C GLN A 37 6.95 7.61 -8.83
N ASN A 38 7.94 7.35 -7.95
CA ASN A 38 8.58 8.34 -7.10
C ASN A 38 7.57 9.20 -6.31
N GLN A 39 6.48 8.58 -5.87
CA GLN A 39 5.42 9.29 -5.13
C GLN A 39 5.83 9.67 -3.70
N PHE A 40 7.08 9.43 -3.31
CA PHE A 40 7.64 9.86 -2.05
C PHE A 40 9.11 10.24 -2.20
N GLN A 41 9.49 11.28 -1.47
CA GLN A 41 10.89 11.67 -1.32
C GLN A 41 11.49 10.85 -0.20
N ILE A 42 12.55 10.11 -0.50
CA ILE A 42 13.36 9.48 0.54
C ILE A 42 14.42 10.49 1.01
N PRO A 43 14.53 10.73 2.33
CA PRO A 43 15.64 11.48 2.89
C PRO A 43 16.99 10.86 2.54
N GLU A 44 18.03 11.67 2.32
CA GLU A 44 19.38 11.19 1.94
C GLU A 44 20.00 10.21 2.96
N ASN A 45 19.54 10.25 4.22
CA ASN A 45 20.01 9.39 5.31
C ASN A 45 18.97 8.32 5.68
N LEU A 46 18.51 7.56 4.69
CA LEU A 46 17.45 6.58 4.92
C LEU A 46 17.96 5.40 5.78
N ASP A 47 17.53 5.36 7.04
CA ASP A 47 17.62 4.14 7.84
C ASP A 47 16.61 3.11 7.30
N THR A 48 17.07 1.86 7.11
CA THR A 48 16.23 0.76 6.60
C THR A 48 15.03 0.50 7.52
N ASN A 49 15.18 0.77 8.82
CA ASN A 49 14.06 0.67 9.76
C ASN A 49 12.99 1.74 9.49
N GLN A 50 13.41 2.97 9.19
CA GLN A 50 12.49 4.06 8.83
C GLN A 50 11.74 3.74 7.54
N LEU A 51 12.42 3.16 6.55
CA LEU A 51 11.78 2.73 5.31
C LEU A 51 10.73 1.63 5.54
N SER A 52 11.08 0.64 6.38
CA SER A 52 10.16 -0.45 6.74
C SER A 52 8.91 0.10 7.43
N MET A 53 9.09 1.02 8.38
CA MET A 53 7.97 1.68 9.07
C MET A 53 7.13 2.52 8.12
N PHE A 54 7.76 3.24 7.19
CA PHE A 54 7.06 4.04 6.19
C PHE A 54 6.18 3.18 5.27
N PHE A 55 6.71 2.06 4.75
CA PHE A 55 5.91 1.13 3.95
C PHE A 55 4.74 0.52 4.74
N LEU A 56 4.96 0.13 5.99
CA LEU A 56 3.87 -0.39 6.84
C LEU A 56 2.81 0.69 7.12
N PHE A 57 3.21 1.95 7.28
CA PHE A 57 2.29 3.07 7.40
C PHE A 57 1.43 3.24 6.14
N LEU A 58 2.04 3.22 4.96
CA LEU A 58 1.29 3.31 3.69
C LEU A 58 0.29 2.17 3.52
N ILE A 59 0.67 0.94 3.87
CA ILE A 59 -0.25 -0.21 3.85
C ILE A 59 -1.41 -0.03 4.81
N LYS A 60 -1.15 0.51 6.02
CA LYS A 60 -2.22 0.80 6.98
C LYS A 60 -3.22 1.81 6.41
N GLN A 61 -2.78 2.82 5.67
CA GLN A 61 -3.68 3.77 5.01
C GLN A 61 -4.44 3.11 3.86
N TYR A 62 -3.74 2.38 3.00
CA TYR A 62 -4.35 1.65 1.88
C TYR A 62 -5.46 0.68 2.34
N ARG A 63 -5.23 -0.07 3.42
CA ARG A 63 -6.25 -0.96 4.01
C ARG A 63 -7.48 -0.20 4.49
N ARG A 64 -7.30 0.94 5.16
CA ARG A 64 -8.43 1.79 5.60
C ARG A 64 -9.23 2.35 4.43
N GLU A 65 -8.56 2.77 3.36
CA GLU A 65 -9.23 3.25 2.15
C GLU A 65 -10.05 2.14 1.48
N LEU A 66 -9.54 0.91 1.45
CA LEU A 66 -10.28 -0.25 0.95
C LEU A 66 -11.47 -0.60 1.84
N GLU A 67 -11.30 -0.61 3.16
CA GLU A 67 -12.39 -0.83 4.12
C GLU A 67 -13.50 0.21 3.93
N PHE A 68 -13.13 1.48 3.78
CA PHE A 68 -14.07 2.56 3.54
C PHE A 68 -14.80 2.39 2.20
N LYS A 69 -14.09 2.13 1.10
CA LYS A 69 -14.70 1.87 -0.21
C LYS A 69 -15.63 0.65 -0.19
N ASN A 70 -15.25 -0.42 0.49
CA ASN A 70 -16.08 -1.59 0.63
C ASN A 70 -17.34 -1.29 1.47
N SER A 71 -17.23 -0.43 2.48
CA SER A 71 -18.40 0.04 3.24
C SER A 71 -19.34 0.89 2.41
N GLU A 72 -18.84 1.71 1.48
CA GLU A 72 -19.68 2.47 0.54
C GLU A 72 -20.37 1.56 -0.49
N LEU A 73 -19.69 0.52 -0.98
CA LEU A 73 -20.29 -0.45 -1.90
C LEU A 73 -21.41 -1.27 -1.25
N LEU A 74 -21.32 -1.55 0.06
CA LEU A 74 -22.38 -2.22 0.82
C LEU A 74 -23.66 -1.37 0.97
N ILE A 75 -23.60 -0.06 0.78
CA ILE A 75 -24.76 0.84 0.86
C ILE A 75 -25.63 0.76 -0.42
N ILE A 76 -25.11 0.19 -1.50
CA ILE A 76 -25.81 0.14 -2.80
C ILE A 76 -26.83 -1.04 -2.87
N ASP A 77 -26.83 -1.96 -1.90
CA ASP A 77 -27.71 -3.15 -1.91
C ASP A 77 -29.07 -2.98 -1.17
N GLU A 78 -29.41 -1.80 -0.62
CA GLU A 78 -30.66 -1.58 0.14
C GLU A 78 -31.68 -0.59 -0.51
N GLU A 79 -31.58 -0.32 -1.80
CA GLU A 79 -32.62 0.43 -2.56
C GLU A 79 -33.15 -0.34 -3.79
N THR A 80 -33.34 -1.66 -3.69
CA THR A 80 -34.17 -2.39 -4.67
C THR A 80 -35.63 -2.39 -4.23
N ASP A 81 -36.40 -1.51 -4.87
CA ASP A 81 -37.85 -1.45 -5.04
C ASP A 81 -38.67 -2.48 -4.23
N GLU A 82 -39.38 -2.02 -3.20
CA GLU A 82 -40.61 -2.68 -2.78
C GLU A 82 -41.57 -2.70 -3.98
N GLU A 83 -41.65 -3.85 -4.63
CA GLU A 83 -42.58 -4.18 -5.70
C GLU A 83 -44.00 -3.70 -5.36
N GLN A 84 -44.57 -2.91 -6.26
CA GLN A 84 -46.01 -2.67 -6.31
C GLN A 84 -46.74 -4.01 -6.48
N ALA A 85 -47.55 -4.40 -5.49
CA ALA A 85 -48.65 -5.36 -5.66
C ALA A 85 -49.77 -5.10 -4.66
#